data_AF-A0A7S1ZUN4-F1
#
_entry.id   AF-A0A7S1ZUN4-F1
#
_cell.length_a   1.000
_cell.length_b   1.000
_cell.length_c   1.000
_cell.angle_alpha   90.00
_cell.angle_beta   90.00
_cell.angle_gamma   90.00
#
_symmetry.space_group_name_H-M   'P 1'
#
loop_
_entity.id
_entity.type
_entity.pdbx_description
1 polymer ?
#
loop_
_entity_poly.entity_id
_entity_poly.type
_entity_poly.pdbx_seq_one_letter_code
_entity_poly.pdbx_strand_id
1 'polypeptide(L)'
;IDGCSFDTLDDCIAIKSGRDWDGRRVNQTSSNIIIRDCKMKDGHGAVVIGSETSGGIKNVFAENCIWDSPNLDHGLRIKTNSKRGGIIEHVFLRNITIF
;
A
#
# COMPACT_ATOMS: atom_id res chain seq x y z
N ILE A 1 4.32 6.18 -8.84
CA ILE A 1 3.05 5.79 -9.53
C ILE A 1 2.27 7.08 -9.70
N ASP A 2 1.92 7.44 -10.93
CA ASP A 2 1.47 8.80 -11.27
C ASP A 2 0.41 8.75 -12.38
N GLY A 3 -0.70 9.47 -12.22
CA GLY A 3 -1.73 9.63 -13.26
C GLY A 3 -2.47 8.34 -13.65
N CYS A 4 -2.46 7.31 -12.81
CA CYS A 4 -3.02 5.99 -13.14
C CYS A 4 -4.48 5.84 -12.68
N SER A 5 -5.26 5.05 -13.42
CA SER A 5 -6.58 4.57 -12.98
C SER A 5 -6.54 3.08 -12.70
N PHE A 6 -7.02 2.67 -11.53
CA PHE A 6 -7.09 1.28 -11.09
C PHE A 6 -8.54 0.83 -10.97
N ASP A 7 -8.80 -0.35 -11.53
CA ASP A 7 -10.06 -1.09 -11.45
C ASP A 7 -9.67 -2.56 -11.28
N THR A 8 -9.65 -3.01 -10.03
CA THR A 8 -9.02 -4.27 -9.61
C THR A 8 -9.94 -5.04 -8.67
N LEU A 9 -9.88 -6.37 -8.71
CA LEU A 9 -10.66 -7.21 -7.81
C LEU A 9 -10.05 -7.32 -6.39
N ASP A 10 -8.76 -7.06 -6.22
CA ASP A 10 -8.07 -7.11 -4.92
C ASP A 10 -7.48 -5.73 -4.59
N ASP A 11 -6.33 -5.64 -3.91
CA ASP A 11 -5.69 -4.35 -3.60
C ASP A 11 -5.28 -3.61 -4.91
N CYS A 12 -5.68 -2.34 -5.09
CA CYS A 12 -5.29 -1.51 -6.24
C CYS A 12 -3.76 -1.36 -6.32
N ILE A 13 -3.14 -1.01 -5.18
CA ILE A 13 -1.69 -0.90 -5.04
C ILE A 13 -1.27 -1.66 -3.79
N ALA A 14 -0.54 -2.77 -3.96
CA ALA A 14 0.01 -3.58 -2.88
C ALA A 14 1.53 -3.39 -2.76
N ILE A 15 1.99 -2.79 -1.67
CA ILE A 15 3.40 -2.59 -1.35
C ILE A 15 3.87 -3.72 -0.42
N LYS A 16 4.91 -4.44 -0.82
CA LYS A 16 5.42 -5.65 -0.15
C LYS A 16 6.95 -5.60 -0.05
N SER A 17 7.53 -6.38 0.86
CA SER A 17 8.98 -6.53 1.08
C SER A 17 9.35 -7.95 1.54
N GLY A 18 8.69 -8.95 0.95
CA GLY A 18 8.98 -10.36 1.22
C GLY A 18 8.29 -10.93 2.46
N ARG A 19 8.32 -12.26 2.59
CA ARG A 19 7.52 -13.01 3.57
C ARG A 19 8.41 -13.83 4.51
N ASP A 20 8.14 -13.68 5.80
CA ASP A 20 8.70 -14.44 6.91
C ASP A 20 10.24 -14.55 6.83
N TRP A 21 10.78 -15.77 6.94
CA TRP A 21 12.23 -15.99 6.93
C TRP A 21 12.87 -15.53 5.62
N ASP A 22 12.20 -15.73 4.48
CA ASP A 22 12.75 -15.36 3.19
C ASP A 22 12.89 -13.83 3.05
N GLY A 23 11.86 -13.09 3.47
CA GLY A 23 11.92 -11.63 3.49
C GLY A 23 12.98 -11.09 4.47
N ARG A 24 13.11 -11.71 5.66
CA ARG A 24 14.16 -11.35 6.63
C ARG A 24 15.57 -11.70 6.15
N ARG A 25 15.75 -12.81 5.42
CA ARG A 25 17.03 -13.22 4.85
C ARG A 25 17.50 -12.25 3.77
N VAL A 26 16.59 -11.85 2.87
CA VAL A 26 16.90 -10.87 1.82
C VAL A 26 17.13 -9.48 2.43
N ASN A 27 16.39 -9.15 3.50
CA ASN A 27 16.54 -7.92 4.27
C ASN A 27 16.49 -6.64 3.41
N GLN A 28 15.63 -6.64 2.38
CA GLN A 28 15.46 -5.51 1.47
C GLN A 28 14.14 -4.81 1.75
N THR A 29 14.25 -3.53 2.11
CA THR A 29 13.09 -2.68 2.38
C THR A 29 12.49 -2.14 1.08
N SER A 30 11.17 -2.11 0.99
CA SER A 30 10.46 -1.29 -0.01
C SER A 30 10.33 0.13 0.53
N SER A 31 10.97 1.09 -0.13
CA SER A 31 11.06 2.45 0.39
C SER A 31 11.04 3.55 -0.65
N ASN A 32 10.67 4.76 -0.20
CA ASN A 32 10.64 6.00 -1.00
C ASN A 32 9.67 5.88 -2.17
N ILE A 33 8.43 5.51 -1.85
CA ILE A 33 7.37 5.27 -2.83
C ILE A 33 6.41 6.45 -2.83
N ILE A 34 6.21 7.06 -3.99
CA ILE A 34 5.24 8.13 -4.21
C ILE A 34 4.12 7.62 -5.11
N ILE A 35 2.89 7.80 -4.64
CA ILE A 35 1.63 7.53 -5.36
C ILE A 35 0.92 8.86 -5.47
N ARG A 36 0.68 9.36 -6.69
CA ARG A 36 0.01 10.65 -6.86
C ARG A 36 -0.93 10.69 -8.04
N ASP A 37 -1.92 11.58 -7.97
CA ASP A 37 -2.81 11.91 -9.08
C ASP A 37 -3.51 10.66 -9.66
N CYS A 38 -3.80 9.67 -8.81
CA CYS A 38 -4.39 8.39 -9.19
C CYS A 38 -5.88 8.31 -8.86
N LYS A 39 -6.63 7.54 -9.65
CA LYS A 39 -8.02 7.18 -9.37
C LYS A 39 -8.15 5.69 -9.07
N MET A 40 -8.82 5.34 -7.97
CA MET A 40 -9.06 3.96 -7.54
C MET A 40 -10.58 3.71 -7.56
N LYS A 41 -11.02 2.75 -8.37
CA LYS A 41 -12.45 2.49 -8.68
C LYS A 41 -13.00 1.16 -8.16
N ASP A 42 -12.17 0.21 -7.78
CA ASP A 42 -12.64 -1.05 -7.19
C ASP A 42 -11.48 -1.75 -6.48
N GLY A 43 -11.76 -2.53 -5.45
CA GLY A 43 -10.79 -3.42 -4.82
C GLY A 43 -10.83 -3.47 -3.29
N HIS A 44 -10.11 -4.45 -2.74
CA HIS A 44 -9.97 -4.63 -1.29
C HIS A 44 -9.17 -3.50 -0.60
N GLY A 45 -8.53 -2.62 -1.36
CA GLY A 45 -8.00 -1.37 -0.84
C GLY A 45 -7.23 -0.52 -1.86
N ALA A 46 -7.31 0.81 -1.73
CA ALA A 46 -6.69 1.74 -2.69
C ALA A 46 -5.16 1.75 -2.57
N VAL A 47 -4.64 1.91 -1.35
CA VAL A 47 -3.22 1.75 -1.04
C VAL A 47 -3.07 0.77 0.10
N VAL A 48 -2.35 -0.32 -0.16
CA VAL A 48 -2.23 -1.44 0.77
C VAL A 48 -0.79 -1.77 1.06
N ILE A 49 -0.44 -1.77 2.35
CA ILE A 49 0.87 -2.17 2.87
C ILE A 49 0.76 -3.60 3.38
N GLY A 50 1.51 -4.53 2.77
CA GLY A 50 1.60 -5.94 3.19
C GLY A 50 0.68 -6.90 2.42
N SER A 51 0.44 -8.12 2.92
CA SER A 51 0.86 -8.66 4.23
C SER A 51 2.33 -9.06 4.33
N GLU A 52 3.04 -9.15 3.21
CA GLU A 52 4.44 -9.54 3.10
C GLU A 52 5.33 -8.35 3.43
N THR A 53 5.59 -8.12 4.71
CA THR A 53 6.25 -6.89 5.23
C THR A 53 7.62 -7.17 5.84
N SER A 54 8.18 -8.37 5.63
CA SER A 54 9.26 -8.90 6.47
C SER A 54 10.60 -8.21 6.28
N GLY A 55 10.90 -7.66 5.10
CA GLY A 55 12.07 -6.81 4.84
C GLY A 55 11.89 -5.34 5.26
N GLY A 56 10.71 -5.00 5.78
CA GLY A 56 10.32 -3.65 6.17
C GLY A 56 9.76 -2.82 5.02
N ILE A 57 8.96 -1.81 5.35
CA ILE A 57 8.37 -0.85 4.39
C ILE A 57 8.45 0.54 5.03
N LYS A 58 9.04 1.52 4.33
CA LYS A 58 9.16 2.87 4.87
C LYS A 58 9.06 3.98 3.84
N ASN A 59 8.65 5.17 4.27
CA ASN A 59 8.56 6.35 3.41
C ASN A 59 7.66 6.11 2.20
N VAL A 60 6.38 5.84 2.48
CA VAL A 60 5.32 5.72 1.47
C VAL A 60 4.46 6.97 1.55
N PHE A 61 4.29 7.67 0.42
CA PHE A 61 3.52 8.90 0.34
C PHE A 61 2.46 8.77 -0.75
N ALA A 62 1.19 8.91 -0.37
CA ALA A 62 0.07 8.97 -1.30
C ALA A 62 -0.55 10.37 -1.29
N GLU A 63 -0.71 11.00 -2.45
CA GLU A 63 -1.33 12.32 -2.53
C GLU A 63 -2.21 12.59 -3.74
N ASN A 64 -3.13 13.54 -3.60
CA ASN A 64 -3.99 14.02 -4.69
C ASN A 64 -4.71 12.87 -5.42
N CYS A 65 -5.15 11.85 -4.68
CA CYS A 65 -5.84 10.69 -5.26
C CYS A 65 -7.34 10.76 -5.03
N ILE A 66 -8.10 10.16 -5.94
CA ILE A 66 -9.55 10.02 -5.87
C ILE A 66 -9.89 8.54 -5.66
N TRP A 67 -10.49 8.22 -4.52
CA TRP A 67 -10.91 6.88 -4.12
C TRP A 67 -12.43 6.84 -4.12
N ASP A 68 -12.97 6.69 -5.32
CA ASP A 68 -14.36 7.01 -5.65
C ASP A 68 -15.04 5.76 -6.19
N SER A 69 -15.42 4.89 -5.26
CA SER A 69 -16.21 3.70 -5.56
C SER A 69 -16.86 3.10 -4.32
N PRO A 70 -18.15 2.71 -4.41
CA PRO A 70 -18.82 1.97 -3.35
C PRO A 70 -18.25 0.57 -3.13
N ASN A 71 -17.45 0.05 -4.07
CA ASN A 71 -16.85 -1.29 -3.99
C ASN A 71 -15.41 -1.25 -3.45
N LEU A 72 -14.89 -0.07 -3.11
CA LEU A 72 -13.56 0.05 -2.50
C LEU A 72 -13.66 -0.15 -0.98
N ASP A 73 -13.19 -1.28 -0.47
CA ASP A 73 -13.34 -1.64 0.95
C ASP A 73 -12.59 -0.69 1.90
N HIS A 74 -11.39 -0.27 1.48
CA HIS A 74 -10.45 0.47 2.33
C HIS A 74 -9.66 1.51 1.53
N GLY A 75 -9.50 2.72 2.08
CA GLY A 75 -8.59 3.71 1.51
C GLY A 75 -7.11 3.34 1.70
N LEU A 76 -6.64 3.39 2.95
CA LEU A 76 -5.35 2.83 3.37
C LEU A 76 -5.60 1.54 4.15
N ARG A 77 -4.89 0.47 3.79
CA ARG A 77 -4.91 -0.79 4.55
C ARG A 77 -3.51 -1.23 4.90
N ILE A 78 -3.24 -1.49 6.18
CA ILE A 78 -1.95 -2.02 6.64
C ILE A 78 -2.17 -3.42 7.20
N LYS A 79 -1.53 -4.42 6.58
CA LYS A 79 -1.67 -5.85 6.92
C LYS A 79 -0.33 -6.39 7.40
N THR A 80 -0.30 -6.98 8.58
CA THR A 80 0.84 -7.77 9.08
C THR A 80 0.38 -8.80 10.11
N ASN A 81 1.29 -9.68 10.54
CA ASN A 81 1.09 -10.57 11.68
C ASN A 81 2.42 -10.83 12.41
N SER A 82 2.37 -11.47 13.58
CA SER A 82 3.55 -11.71 14.42
C SER A 82 4.64 -12.57 13.77
N LYS A 83 4.34 -13.35 12.72
CA LYS A 83 5.35 -14.14 11.98
C LYS A 83 6.17 -13.29 11.01
N ARG A 84 5.62 -12.17 10.53
CA ARG A 84 6.27 -11.31 9.52
C ARG A 84 7.51 -10.62 10.07
N GLY A 85 7.44 -10.11 11.30
CA GLY A 85 8.41 -9.12 11.77
C GLY A 85 8.49 -7.94 10.80
N GLY A 86 9.68 -7.33 10.69
CA GLY A 86 9.88 -6.13 9.89
C GLY A 86 9.22 -4.89 10.52
N ILE A 87 9.56 -3.72 10.01
CA ILE A 87 9.01 -2.44 10.49
C ILE A 87 8.25 -1.80 9.33
N ILE A 88 7.06 -1.30 9.64
CA ILE A 88 6.28 -0.43 8.75
C ILE A 88 6.27 0.95 9.41
N GLU A 89 6.89 1.94 8.78
CA GLU A 89 7.01 3.28 9.35
C GLU A 89 6.89 4.36 8.26
N HIS A 90 6.51 5.58 8.64
CA HIS A 90 6.44 6.72 7.72
C HIS A 90 5.54 6.47 6.48
N VAL A 91 4.27 6.16 6.74
CA VAL A 91 3.21 6.08 5.73
C VAL A 91 2.36 7.34 5.84
N PHE A 92 2.29 8.11 4.76
CA PHE A 92 1.65 9.41 4.73
C PHE A 92 0.61 9.48 3.62
N LEU A 93 -0.53 10.10 3.93
CA LEU A 93 -1.58 10.42 2.99
C LEU A 93 -1.83 11.93 3.05
N ARG A 94 -2.02 12.57 1.90
CA ARG A 94 -2.38 13.99 1.81
C ARG A 94 -3.36 14.22 0.68
N ASN A 95 -4.35 15.09 0.86
CA ASN A 95 -5.30 15.48 -0.20
C ASN A 95 -5.92 14.26 -0.91
N ILE A 96 -6.47 13.35 -0.12
CA ILE A 96 -7.18 12.19 -0.66
C ILE A 96 -8.67 12.47 -0.60
N THR A 97 -9.35 12.37 -1.74
CA THR A 97 -10.79 12.47 -1.81
C THR A 97 -11.39 11.07 -1.75
N ILE A 98 -12.24 10.83 -0.75
CA ILE A 98 -12.95 9.56 -0.54
C ILE A 98 -14.43 9.90 -0.52
N PHE A 99 -15.24 9.15 -1.28
CA PHE A 99 -16.69 9.31 -1.37
C PHE A 99 -17.41 8.05 -0.89
#